data_AF-A0A3E2WGN5-F1
#
_entry.id   AF-A0A3E2WGN5-F1
#
_cell.length_a   1.000
_cell.length_b   1.000
_cell.length_c   1.000
_cell.angle_alpha   90.00
_cell.angle_beta   90.00
_cell.angle_gamma   90.00
#
_symmetry.space_group_name_H-M   'P 1'
#
loop_
_entity.id
_entity.type
_entity.pdbx_description
1 polymer ?
#
loop_
_entity_poly.entity_id
_entity_poly.type
_entity_poly.pdbx_seq_one_letter_code
_entity_poly.pdbx_strand_id
1 'polypeptide(L)'
;MSLQVNDRMLFPQGKRKAFTLSYDDGITQDRRLVELFNQHHVKATFNLNPGLFGRNGTVAAGKKEVPHVKVDAQEAAVLYKGHETAAHGQYHECLTGMDTARCVEEILESRKELEILNKNTVTGYAYAFGAYDEMVIKAVEASGITYARTIDSTHRFDIPENFLTWNPTCHHDDEKIWDLAEEFLSDRMYFNLLTPAKLFYVWGHSYEFDQNDNWGHMENFIENMAGHEDVWYASNGEIREYVQAYRRLVFSVDGKTVYNPSAVCVSLGGTFTKEYIEVPAGQTAKLIPPVEM
;
A
#
# COMPACT_ATOMS: atom_id res chain seq x y z
N MET A 1 -17.34 -34.15 -7.99
CA MET A 1 -17.92 -32.85 -8.32
C MET A 1 -17.76 -31.97 -7.10
N SER A 2 -17.05 -30.87 -7.25
CA SER A 2 -16.82 -29.91 -6.18
C SER A 2 -17.56 -28.61 -6.55
N LEU A 3 -18.10 -27.90 -5.56
CA LEU A 3 -18.74 -26.60 -5.80
C LEU A 3 -17.76 -25.48 -5.43
N GLN A 4 -17.65 -24.46 -6.28
CA GLN A 4 -17.01 -23.20 -5.93
C GLN A 4 -18.06 -22.17 -5.53
N VAL A 5 -17.89 -21.59 -4.34
CA VAL A 5 -18.65 -20.43 -3.88
C VAL A 5 -18.08 -19.12 -4.45
N ASN A 6 -18.97 -18.15 -4.69
CA ASN A 6 -18.65 -16.86 -5.32
C ASN A 6 -18.70 -15.72 -4.28
N ASP A 7 -17.94 -15.88 -3.21
CA ASP A 7 -17.83 -14.98 -2.04
C ASP A 7 -16.41 -14.39 -1.88
N ARG A 8 -15.57 -14.54 -2.91
CA ARG A 8 -14.18 -14.09 -2.89
C ARG A 8 -14.11 -12.59 -3.14
N MET A 9 -13.21 -11.91 -2.42
CA MET A 9 -12.98 -10.48 -2.60
C MET A 9 -12.53 -10.17 -4.02
N LEU A 10 -13.12 -9.16 -4.63
CA LEU A 10 -12.58 -8.43 -5.78
C LEU A 10 -12.31 -6.99 -5.34
N PHE A 11 -11.50 -6.25 -6.08
CA PHE A 11 -11.34 -4.80 -5.88
C PHE A 11 -12.57 -4.02 -6.38
N PRO A 12 -12.71 -2.71 -6.06
CA PRO A 12 -13.87 -1.93 -6.45
C PRO A 12 -14.27 -2.11 -7.91
N GLN A 13 -15.58 -2.18 -8.16
CA GLN A 13 -16.15 -2.40 -9.49
C GLN A 13 -15.74 -3.74 -10.12
N GLY A 14 -15.52 -4.77 -9.28
CA GLY A 14 -15.19 -6.12 -9.73
C GLY A 14 -13.77 -6.28 -10.31
N LYS A 15 -12.89 -5.28 -10.11
CA LYS A 15 -11.50 -5.35 -10.58
C LYS A 15 -10.75 -6.50 -9.92
N ARG A 16 -9.84 -7.12 -10.67
CA ARG A 16 -9.04 -8.26 -10.19
C ARG A 16 -7.59 -7.89 -9.89
N LYS A 17 -7.20 -6.66 -10.17
CA LYS A 17 -5.83 -6.18 -10.02
C LYS A 17 -5.87 -4.86 -9.24
N ALA A 18 -4.98 -4.70 -8.27
CA ALA A 18 -4.71 -3.43 -7.63
C ALA A 18 -3.21 -3.17 -7.64
N PHE A 19 -2.83 -1.93 -7.89
CA PHE A 19 -1.45 -1.49 -7.91
C PHE A 19 -1.26 -0.35 -6.92
N THR A 20 -0.20 -0.46 -6.11
CA THR A 20 0.16 0.54 -5.12
C THR A 20 1.65 0.70 -4.97
N LEU A 21 2.03 1.89 -4.55
CA LEU A 21 3.39 2.39 -4.51
C LEU A 21 3.67 3.00 -3.14
N SER A 22 4.87 2.75 -2.59
CA SER A 22 5.30 3.30 -1.32
C SER A 22 6.69 3.90 -1.40
N TYR A 23 6.83 5.17 -1.05
CA TYR A 23 8.11 5.87 -1.06
C TYR A 23 8.41 6.54 0.26
N ASP A 24 9.66 6.54 0.68
CA ASP A 24 10.04 6.94 2.02
C ASP A 24 10.74 8.30 2.06
N ASP A 25 10.99 8.74 3.28
CA ASP A 25 11.84 9.85 3.68
C ASP A 25 11.30 11.26 3.46
N GLY A 26 10.48 11.52 2.44
CA GLY A 26 10.00 12.87 2.18
C GLY A 26 11.09 13.82 1.71
N ILE A 27 11.71 13.52 0.59
CA ILE A 27 12.93 14.18 0.09
C ILE A 27 12.67 14.94 -1.21
N THR A 28 13.54 15.89 -1.55
CA THR A 28 13.34 16.80 -2.68
C THR A 28 13.17 16.11 -4.04
N GLN A 29 13.71 14.89 -4.20
CA GLN A 29 13.54 14.06 -5.40
C GLN A 29 12.08 13.62 -5.60
N ASP A 30 11.29 13.55 -4.52
CA ASP A 30 9.86 13.22 -4.59
C ASP A 30 9.08 14.20 -5.47
N ARG A 31 9.56 15.44 -5.67
CA ARG A 31 8.97 16.41 -6.60
C ARG A 31 8.76 15.83 -7.99
N ARG A 32 9.81 15.20 -8.55
CA ARG A 32 9.76 14.58 -9.88
C ARG A 32 8.89 13.33 -9.88
N LEU A 33 8.96 12.54 -8.81
CA LEU A 33 8.21 11.30 -8.69
C LEU A 33 6.70 11.55 -8.57
N VAL A 34 6.30 12.50 -7.74
CA VAL A 34 4.90 12.96 -7.60
C VAL A 34 4.39 13.53 -8.92
N GLU A 35 5.19 14.34 -9.63
CA GLU A 35 4.81 14.86 -10.94
C GLU A 35 4.52 13.72 -11.93
N LEU A 36 5.42 12.73 -12.02
CA LEU A 36 5.25 11.54 -12.85
C LEU A 36 3.96 10.78 -12.48
N PHE A 37 3.73 10.50 -11.20
CA PHE A 37 2.54 9.76 -10.78
C PHE A 37 1.25 10.52 -11.07
N ASN A 38 1.25 11.84 -10.88
CA ASN A 38 0.10 12.69 -11.21
C ASN A 38 -0.22 12.72 -12.70
N GLN A 39 0.80 12.78 -13.57
CA GLN A 39 0.64 12.75 -15.02
C GLN A 39 -0.02 11.45 -15.50
N HIS A 40 0.28 10.32 -14.83
CA HIS A 40 -0.24 8.99 -15.15
C HIS A 40 -1.46 8.57 -14.33
N HIS A 41 -1.98 9.45 -13.46
CA HIS A 41 -3.09 9.16 -12.54
C HIS A 41 -2.85 7.93 -11.64
N VAL A 42 -1.60 7.70 -11.25
CA VAL A 42 -1.21 6.64 -10.32
C VAL A 42 -1.15 7.21 -8.91
N LYS A 43 -1.69 6.46 -7.95
CA LYS A 43 -1.61 6.81 -6.52
C LYS A 43 -0.44 6.13 -5.85
N ALA A 44 0.05 6.75 -4.78
CA ALA A 44 1.15 6.27 -3.97
C ALA A 44 0.94 6.68 -2.50
N THR A 45 1.72 6.08 -1.62
CA THR A 45 1.83 6.40 -0.20
C THR A 45 3.26 6.87 0.09
N PHE A 46 3.40 8.08 0.61
CA PHE A 46 4.69 8.64 0.99
C PHE A 46 4.86 8.56 2.51
N ASN A 47 5.85 7.82 2.99
CA ASN A 47 6.13 7.63 4.40
C ASN A 47 7.13 8.70 4.87
N LEU A 48 6.68 9.66 5.67
CA LEU A 48 7.41 10.89 5.97
C LEU A 48 8.00 10.90 7.38
N ASN A 49 9.03 11.73 7.58
CA ASN A 49 9.66 12.01 8.89
C ASN A 49 9.52 13.49 9.27
N PRO A 50 8.43 13.89 9.95
CA PRO A 50 8.15 15.30 10.21
C PRO A 50 9.24 16.03 11.00
N GLY A 51 9.85 15.34 11.97
CA GLY A 51 10.96 15.86 12.78
C GLY A 51 12.24 16.15 11.99
N LEU A 52 12.30 15.70 10.73
CA LEU A 52 13.41 15.93 9.81
C LEU A 52 13.09 16.95 8.71
N PHE A 53 11.88 17.51 8.64
CA PHE A 53 11.53 18.48 7.60
C PHE A 53 12.51 19.66 7.52
N GLY A 54 12.87 20.03 6.28
CA GLY A 54 13.83 21.11 5.98
C GLY A 54 15.29 20.81 6.30
N ARG A 55 15.63 19.59 6.75
CA ARG A 55 17.04 19.21 6.97
C ARG A 55 17.75 18.91 5.65
N ASN A 56 18.98 19.40 5.56
CA ASN A 56 19.90 19.08 4.46
C ASN A 56 20.80 17.92 4.85
N GLY A 57 21.02 17.00 3.91
CA GLY A 57 21.91 15.86 4.09
C GLY A 57 22.34 15.27 2.75
N THR A 58 23.13 14.20 2.83
CA THR A 58 23.54 13.37 1.71
C THR A 58 23.43 11.90 2.10
N VAL A 59 23.29 11.03 1.10
CA VAL A 59 23.25 9.58 1.29
C VAL A 59 24.25 8.90 0.34
N ALA A 60 25.07 8.02 0.92
CA ALA A 60 26.15 7.32 0.22
C ALA A 60 25.98 5.78 0.24
N ALA A 61 24.76 5.29 0.52
CA ALA A 61 24.47 3.86 0.60
C ALA A 61 24.43 3.13 -0.77
N GLY A 62 24.51 3.86 -1.88
CA GLY A 62 24.43 3.33 -3.25
C GLY A 62 25.69 3.57 -4.09
N LYS A 63 25.54 3.62 -5.41
CA LYS A 63 26.65 3.74 -6.37
C LYS A 63 27.42 5.06 -6.28
N LYS A 64 26.76 6.14 -5.86
CA LYS A 64 27.38 7.44 -5.60
C LYS A 64 26.64 8.20 -4.51
N GLU A 65 27.33 9.15 -3.90
CA GLU A 65 26.74 10.08 -2.96
C GLU A 65 25.81 11.07 -3.68
N VAL A 66 24.60 11.24 -3.16
CA VAL A 66 23.60 12.17 -3.70
C VAL A 66 22.95 12.97 -2.58
N PRO A 67 22.32 14.13 -2.89
CA PRO A 67 21.57 14.89 -1.90
C PRO A 67 20.42 14.06 -1.29
N HIS A 68 20.30 14.10 0.03
CA HIS A 68 19.17 13.59 0.80
C HIS A 68 18.62 14.78 1.60
N VAL A 69 17.89 15.64 0.90
CA VAL A 69 17.34 16.88 1.44
C VAL A 69 15.87 16.67 1.70
N LYS A 70 15.46 16.82 2.96
CA LYS A 70 14.07 16.68 3.38
C LYS A 70 13.29 17.91 2.92
N VAL A 71 12.11 17.70 2.33
CA VAL A 71 11.21 18.82 2.01
C VAL A 71 10.82 19.55 3.29
N ASP A 72 10.49 20.84 3.21
CA ASP A 72 9.96 21.56 4.36
C ASP A 72 8.47 21.22 4.58
N ALA A 73 7.96 21.56 5.76
CA ALA A 73 6.58 21.24 6.12
C ALA A 73 5.56 21.94 5.19
N GLN A 74 5.79 23.20 4.83
CA GLN A 74 4.85 23.94 3.98
C GLN A 74 4.78 23.34 2.57
N GLU A 75 5.91 22.91 2.04
CA GLU A 75 6.00 22.18 0.78
C GLU A 75 5.31 20.82 0.88
N ALA A 76 5.61 20.02 1.92
CA ALA A 76 5.04 18.69 2.10
C ALA A 76 3.49 18.70 2.09
N ALA A 77 2.87 19.74 2.67
CA ALA A 77 1.40 19.93 2.67
C ALA A 77 0.79 20.03 1.26
N VAL A 78 1.57 20.48 0.27
CA VAL A 78 1.10 20.70 -1.10
C VAL A 78 1.62 19.63 -2.04
N LEU A 79 2.88 19.22 -1.88
CA LEU A 79 3.56 18.27 -2.76
C LEU A 79 2.80 16.95 -2.84
N TYR A 80 2.46 16.33 -1.70
CA TYR A 80 1.83 15.01 -1.69
C TYR A 80 0.31 15.03 -1.89
N LYS A 81 -0.28 16.16 -2.29
CA LYS A 81 -1.73 16.26 -2.51
C LYS A 81 -2.19 15.29 -3.60
N GLY A 82 -3.16 14.44 -3.28
CA GLY A 82 -3.66 13.39 -4.18
C GLY A 82 -3.04 12.02 -3.92
N HIS A 83 -1.97 11.98 -3.12
CA HIS A 83 -1.34 10.79 -2.58
C HIS A 83 -1.68 10.64 -1.09
N GLU A 84 -1.38 9.48 -0.53
CA GLU A 84 -1.40 9.29 0.92
C GLU A 84 -0.07 9.71 1.52
N THR A 85 -0.11 10.29 2.72
CA THR A 85 1.07 10.44 3.57
C THR A 85 0.91 9.59 4.82
N ALA A 86 1.95 8.82 5.12
CA ALA A 86 2.03 7.87 6.21
C ALA A 86 3.25 8.18 7.09
N ALA A 87 3.29 7.62 8.30
CA ALA A 87 4.37 7.87 9.24
C ALA A 87 5.58 6.95 8.96
N HIS A 88 6.79 7.50 9.05
CA HIS A 88 8.03 6.73 8.96
C HIS A 88 8.91 6.90 10.22
N GLY A 89 8.26 7.19 11.35
CA GLY A 89 8.92 7.70 12.56
C GLY A 89 9.14 9.20 12.48
N GLN A 90 9.37 9.84 13.62
CA GLN A 90 9.57 11.28 13.71
C GLN A 90 10.98 11.68 13.23
N TYR A 91 11.99 10.90 13.61
CA TYR A 91 13.41 11.11 13.33
C TYR A 91 14.07 9.95 12.57
N HIS A 92 13.28 9.00 12.04
CA HIS A 92 13.78 7.83 11.32
C HIS A 92 14.66 6.94 12.23
N GLU A 93 14.23 6.72 13.47
CA GLU A 93 14.95 5.89 14.43
C GLU A 93 14.72 4.39 14.20
N CYS A 94 15.74 3.58 14.48
CA CYS A 94 15.57 2.12 14.57
C CYS A 94 14.90 1.77 15.90
N LEU A 95 13.62 1.41 15.84
CA LEU A 95 12.81 1.12 17.04
C LEU A 95 13.21 -0.18 17.75
N THR A 96 13.80 -1.13 17.03
CA THR A 96 14.23 -2.41 17.62
C THR A 96 15.29 -2.18 18.69
N GLY A 97 15.04 -2.72 19.89
CA GLY A 97 15.92 -2.54 21.05
C GLY A 97 15.68 -1.26 21.86
N MET A 98 14.77 -0.37 21.44
CA MET A 98 14.26 0.72 22.27
C MET A 98 13.22 0.19 23.28
N ASP A 99 12.98 0.93 24.36
CA ASP A 99 11.84 0.63 25.24
C ASP A 99 10.53 1.16 24.66
N THR A 100 9.42 0.58 25.11
CA THR A 100 8.08 0.86 24.56
C THR A 100 7.69 2.33 24.64
N ALA A 101 8.10 3.07 25.68
CA ALA A 101 7.70 4.48 25.82
C ALA A 101 8.30 5.33 24.71
N ARG A 102 9.60 5.13 24.42
CA ARG A 102 10.28 5.84 23.32
C ARG A 102 9.77 5.42 21.94
N CYS A 103 9.47 4.14 21.73
CA CYS A 103 8.84 3.70 20.48
C CYS A 103 7.51 4.42 20.24
N VAL A 104 6.65 4.48 21.27
CA VAL A 104 5.35 5.13 21.18
C VAL A 104 5.50 6.64 20.96
N GLU A 105 6.44 7.30 21.62
CA GLU A 105 6.74 8.72 21.40
C GLU A 105 7.14 9.01 19.94
N GLU A 106 8.10 8.25 19.41
CA GLU A 106 8.59 8.37 18.02
C GLU A 106 7.47 8.17 16.98
N ILE A 107 6.52 7.27 17.25
CA ILE A 107 5.38 7.02 16.36
C ILE A 107 4.31 8.11 16.51
N LEU A 108 3.90 8.44 17.74
CA LEU A 108 2.79 9.36 17.98
C LEU A 108 3.11 10.80 17.61
N GLU A 109 4.33 11.28 17.84
CA GLU A 109 4.71 12.64 17.42
C GLU A 109 4.75 12.74 15.88
N SER A 110 5.27 11.71 15.19
CA SER A 110 5.20 11.63 13.72
C SER A 110 3.77 11.68 13.21
N ARG A 111 2.87 10.85 13.77
CA ARG A 111 1.45 10.86 13.40
C ARG A 111 0.82 12.23 13.64
N LYS A 112 1.01 12.82 14.83
CA LYS A 112 0.42 14.10 15.24
C LYS A 112 0.83 15.25 14.33
N GLU A 113 2.11 15.35 13.97
CA GLU A 113 2.59 16.39 13.06
C GLU A 113 2.03 16.21 11.64
N LEU A 114 1.97 14.97 11.14
CA LEU A 114 1.36 14.68 9.84
C LEU A 114 -0.15 14.94 9.83
N GLU A 115 -0.87 14.62 10.91
CA GLU A 115 -2.31 14.89 11.01
C GLU A 115 -2.61 16.40 11.01
N ILE A 116 -1.77 17.21 11.68
CA ILE A 116 -1.84 18.68 11.61
C ILE A 116 -1.61 19.17 10.18
N LEU A 117 -0.61 18.60 9.50
CA LEU A 117 -0.24 18.94 8.12
C LEU A 117 -1.36 18.62 7.13
N ASN A 118 -1.88 17.40 7.19
CA ASN A 118 -2.83 16.84 6.23
C ASN A 118 -4.29 17.21 6.52
N LYS A 119 -4.59 17.59 7.78
CA LYS A 119 -5.95 17.77 8.31
C LYS A 119 -6.81 16.50 8.19
N ASN A 120 -6.17 15.33 8.22
CA ASN A 120 -6.77 14.00 8.13
C ASN A 120 -6.01 13.05 9.05
N THR A 121 -6.65 11.98 9.49
CA THR A 121 -6.04 10.94 10.33
C THR A 121 -4.96 10.18 9.57
N VAL A 122 -3.83 9.93 10.23
CA VAL A 122 -2.72 9.15 9.67
C VAL A 122 -2.64 7.83 10.40
N THR A 123 -2.84 6.73 9.66
CA THR A 123 -2.83 5.38 10.24
C THR A 123 -1.90 4.41 9.51
N GLY A 124 -1.19 4.89 8.49
CA GLY A 124 -0.15 4.14 7.80
C GLY A 124 1.22 4.31 8.45
N TYR A 125 2.04 3.27 8.35
CA TYR A 125 3.42 3.29 8.82
C TYR A 125 4.36 2.53 7.87
N ALA A 126 5.64 2.88 7.88
CA ALA A 126 6.71 2.05 7.34
C ALA A 126 7.82 1.91 8.39
N TYR A 127 8.31 0.70 8.61
CA TYR A 127 9.39 0.47 9.57
C TYR A 127 10.70 1.05 9.03
N ALA A 128 11.28 2.02 9.74
CA ALA A 128 12.62 2.52 9.42
C ALA A 128 13.62 1.35 9.40
N PHE A 129 14.45 1.30 8.35
CA PHE A 129 15.40 0.21 8.08
C PHE A 129 14.76 -1.19 7.93
N GLY A 130 13.43 -1.29 7.83
CA GLY A 130 12.70 -2.56 7.88
C GLY A 130 12.81 -3.28 9.23
N ALA A 131 13.30 -2.61 10.28
CA ALA A 131 13.56 -3.21 11.58
C ALA A 131 12.30 -3.21 12.46
N TYR A 132 11.88 -4.39 12.89
CA TYR A 132 10.79 -4.55 13.84
C TYR A 132 10.95 -5.83 14.67
N ASP A 133 10.32 -5.85 15.84
CA ASP A 133 10.13 -7.03 16.69
C ASP A 133 8.70 -7.03 17.26
N GLU A 134 8.35 -8.04 18.06
CA GLU A 134 7.01 -8.13 18.66
C GLU A 134 6.63 -6.92 19.53
N MET A 135 7.60 -6.30 20.19
CA MET A 135 7.37 -5.12 21.03
C MET A 135 7.08 -3.91 20.14
N VAL A 136 7.87 -3.71 19.07
CA VAL A 136 7.64 -2.65 18.10
C VAL A 136 6.28 -2.80 17.42
N ILE A 137 5.88 -4.00 17.02
CA ILE A 137 4.54 -4.26 16.44
C ILE A 137 3.43 -3.84 17.41
N LYS A 138 3.55 -4.21 18.70
CA LYS A 138 2.58 -3.81 19.74
C LYS A 138 2.55 -2.31 19.96
N ALA A 139 3.70 -1.63 19.92
CA ALA A 139 3.78 -0.18 20.03
C ALA A 139 3.11 0.52 18.84
N VAL A 140 3.33 0.02 17.62
CA VAL A 140 2.67 0.49 16.39
C VAL A 140 1.15 0.31 16.48
N GLU A 141 0.69 -0.88 16.85
CA GLU A 141 -0.74 -1.17 17.02
C GLU A 141 -1.38 -0.29 18.09
N ALA A 142 -0.78 -0.19 19.28
CA ALA A 142 -1.26 0.64 20.38
C ALA A 142 -1.26 2.13 20.02
N SER A 143 -0.42 2.54 19.06
CA SER A 143 -0.38 3.89 18.51
C SER A 143 -1.43 4.13 17.44
N GLY A 144 -2.40 3.23 17.23
CA GLY A 144 -3.51 3.43 16.29
C GLY A 144 -3.11 3.30 14.82
N ILE A 145 -1.93 2.77 14.53
CA ILE A 145 -1.52 2.40 13.18
C ILE A 145 -2.29 1.15 12.75
N THR A 146 -2.74 1.15 11.50
CA THR A 146 -3.60 0.10 10.95
C THR A 146 -2.93 -0.75 9.88
N TYR A 147 -1.80 -0.29 9.34
CA TYR A 147 -0.88 -1.06 8.53
C TYR A 147 0.56 -0.54 8.68
N ALA A 148 1.53 -1.43 8.51
CA ALA A 148 2.95 -1.10 8.51
C ALA A 148 3.72 -1.90 7.46
N ARG A 149 4.46 -1.21 6.58
CA ARG A 149 5.27 -1.84 5.53
C ARG A 149 6.62 -2.32 6.08
N THR A 150 7.00 -3.55 5.71
CA THR A 150 8.36 -4.10 5.91
C THR A 150 9.25 -3.81 4.69
N ILE A 151 10.37 -4.53 4.53
CA ILE A 151 11.24 -4.46 3.33
C ILE A 151 11.39 -5.82 2.63
N ASP A 152 10.72 -6.86 3.13
CA ASP A 152 10.87 -8.21 2.60
C ASP A 152 10.07 -8.37 1.31
N SER A 153 10.75 -8.63 0.21
CA SER A 153 10.11 -8.83 -1.09
C SER A 153 9.50 -10.23 -1.17
N THR A 154 8.20 -10.32 -1.40
CA THR A 154 7.49 -11.59 -1.52
C THR A 154 7.57 -12.19 -2.93
N HIS A 155 7.78 -11.35 -3.95
CA HIS A 155 7.61 -11.67 -5.37
C HIS A 155 6.26 -12.33 -5.69
N ARG A 156 5.22 -11.98 -4.91
CA ARG A 156 3.85 -12.50 -5.03
C ARG A 156 2.84 -11.36 -4.98
N PHE A 157 1.62 -11.63 -5.44
CA PHE A 157 0.52 -10.65 -5.48
C PHE A 157 -0.53 -10.85 -4.39
N ASP A 158 -0.14 -11.50 -3.29
CA ASP A 158 -1.05 -11.87 -2.23
C ASP A 158 -1.48 -10.64 -1.41
N ILE A 159 -2.74 -10.64 -0.98
CA ILE A 159 -3.23 -9.68 0.00
C ILE A 159 -2.79 -10.15 1.39
N PRO A 160 -2.12 -9.31 2.20
CA PRO A 160 -1.54 -9.75 3.46
C PRO A 160 -2.63 -10.12 4.47
N GLU A 161 -2.44 -11.19 5.23
CA GLU A 161 -3.31 -11.52 6.36
C GLU A 161 -3.17 -10.49 7.47
N ASN A 162 -1.93 -10.14 7.83
CA ASN A 162 -1.60 -9.14 8.83
C ASN A 162 -1.02 -7.87 8.19
N PHE A 163 -1.79 -6.78 8.21
CA PHE A 163 -1.37 -5.49 7.68
C PHE A 163 -0.28 -4.79 8.50
N LEU A 164 -0.06 -5.16 9.78
CA LEU A 164 1.04 -4.61 10.59
C LEU A 164 2.42 -5.19 10.22
N THR A 165 2.46 -6.17 9.33
CA THR A 165 3.67 -6.77 8.78
C THR A 165 3.44 -6.98 7.29
N TRP A 166 3.21 -5.87 6.58
CA TRP A 166 2.85 -5.91 5.17
C TRP A 166 4.11 -5.92 4.31
N ASN A 167 4.45 -7.11 3.84
CA ASN A 167 5.57 -7.33 2.93
C ASN A 167 5.19 -6.86 1.51
N PRO A 168 6.03 -6.02 0.86
CA PRO A 168 5.82 -5.62 -0.53
C PRO A 168 6.01 -6.80 -1.51
N THR A 169 5.55 -6.62 -2.74
CA THR A 169 5.86 -7.55 -3.84
C THR A 169 7.34 -7.47 -4.17
N CYS A 170 7.87 -6.26 -4.39
CA CYS A 170 9.29 -6.04 -4.66
C CYS A 170 9.73 -4.59 -4.40
N HIS A 171 11.04 -4.36 -4.39
CA HIS A 171 11.64 -3.02 -4.51
C HIS A 171 11.54 -2.50 -5.96
N HIS A 172 11.58 -1.19 -6.19
CA HIS A 172 11.53 -0.63 -7.55
C HIS A 172 12.74 -0.99 -8.43
N ASP A 173 13.87 -1.33 -7.80
CA ASP A 173 15.13 -1.73 -8.45
C ASP A 173 15.34 -3.25 -8.41
N ASP A 174 14.29 -4.00 -8.05
CA ASP A 174 14.33 -5.47 -8.05
C ASP A 174 14.50 -6.00 -9.48
N GLU A 175 15.43 -6.94 -9.68
CA GLU A 175 15.73 -7.52 -10.99
C GLU A 175 14.51 -8.18 -11.67
N LYS A 176 13.51 -8.61 -10.88
CA LYS A 176 12.30 -9.27 -11.37
C LYS A 176 11.15 -8.31 -11.65
N ILE A 177 11.31 -7.01 -11.45
CA ILE A 177 10.18 -6.06 -11.52
C ILE A 177 9.43 -6.11 -12.84
N TRP A 178 10.14 -6.31 -13.96
CA TRP A 178 9.54 -6.40 -15.29
C TRP A 178 8.79 -7.72 -15.52
N ASP A 179 9.35 -8.84 -15.07
CA ASP A 179 8.68 -10.15 -15.12
C ASP A 179 7.41 -10.14 -14.25
N LEU A 180 7.48 -9.53 -13.06
CA LEU A 180 6.35 -9.34 -12.16
C LEU A 180 5.29 -8.43 -12.78
N ALA A 181 5.67 -7.35 -13.45
CA ALA A 181 4.73 -6.48 -14.16
C ALA A 181 4.01 -7.21 -15.29
N GLU A 182 4.73 -7.98 -16.11
CA GLU A 182 4.14 -8.81 -17.16
C GLU A 182 3.15 -9.82 -16.57
N GLU A 183 3.55 -10.55 -15.52
CA GLU A 183 2.69 -11.52 -14.86
C GLU A 183 1.44 -10.85 -14.26
N PHE A 184 1.61 -9.72 -13.60
CA PHE A 184 0.52 -8.96 -12.98
C PHE A 184 -0.52 -8.52 -14.01
N LEU A 185 -0.05 -7.87 -15.09
CA LEU A 185 -0.89 -7.35 -16.16
C LEU A 185 -1.51 -8.47 -17.00
N SER A 186 -0.91 -9.67 -17.03
CA SER A 186 -1.47 -10.79 -17.77
C SER A 186 -2.86 -11.21 -17.28
N ASP A 187 -3.68 -11.68 -18.23
CA ASP A 187 -4.98 -12.31 -17.97
C ASP A 187 -4.85 -13.79 -17.56
N ARG A 188 -3.62 -14.27 -17.32
CA ARG A 188 -3.40 -15.62 -16.83
C ARG A 188 -4.09 -15.78 -15.47
N MET A 189 -4.75 -16.93 -15.29
CA MET A 189 -5.44 -17.24 -14.05
C MET A 189 -4.45 -17.20 -12.88
N TYR A 190 -4.70 -16.29 -11.94
CA TYR A 190 -4.01 -16.27 -10.65
C TYR A 190 -4.75 -17.15 -9.68
N PHE A 191 -4.19 -18.32 -9.39
CA PHE A 191 -4.79 -19.24 -8.45
C PHE A 191 -4.28 -18.96 -7.04
N ASN A 192 -5.13 -18.34 -6.23
CA ASN A 192 -4.95 -18.19 -4.79
C ASN A 192 -6.22 -18.68 -4.09
N LEU A 193 -6.06 -19.43 -3.00
CA LEU A 193 -7.16 -20.07 -2.26
C LEU A 193 -8.09 -19.07 -1.56
N LEU A 194 -7.59 -17.88 -1.26
CA LEU A 194 -8.31 -16.80 -0.58
C LEU A 194 -9.09 -15.95 -1.57
N THR A 195 -8.46 -15.50 -2.66
CA THR A 195 -9.07 -14.59 -3.63
C THR A 195 -8.38 -14.66 -5.00
N PRO A 196 -9.12 -14.49 -6.11
CA PRO A 196 -8.52 -14.35 -7.43
C PRO A 196 -7.96 -12.94 -7.72
N ALA A 197 -7.96 -12.04 -6.73
CA ALA A 197 -7.43 -10.68 -6.86
C ALA A 197 -5.91 -10.65 -6.65
N LYS A 198 -5.20 -9.89 -7.51
CA LYS A 198 -3.76 -9.63 -7.44
C LYS A 198 -3.51 -8.23 -6.87
N LEU A 199 -2.65 -8.13 -5.88
CA LEU A 199 -2.14 -6.87 -5.35
C LEU A 199 -0.64 -6.73 -5.69
N PHE A 200 -0.29 -5.79 -6.55
CA PHE A 200 1.10 -5.48 -6.83
C PHE A 200 1.54 -4.27 -6.01
N TYR A 201 2.46 -4.50 -5.07
CA TYR A 201 2.95 -3.51 -4.13
C TYR A 201 4.45 -3.27 -4.31
N VAL A 202 4.84 -2.09 -4.82
CA VAL A 202 6.24 -1.73 -5.07
C VAL A 202 6.66 -0.60 -4.12
N TRP A 203 7.90 -0.65 -3.63
CA TRP A 203 8.45 0.39 -2.74
C TRP A 203 9.86 0.82 -3.12
N GLY A 204 10.33 1.94 -2.56
CA GLY A 204 11.74 2.34 -2.54
C GLY A 204 11.95 3.81 -2.17
N HIS A 205 13.08 4.39 -2.56
CA HIS A 205 13.39 5.80 -2.28
C HIS A 205 13.68 6.58 -3.57
N SER A 206 13.17 7.80 -3.68
CA SER A 206 13.36 8.61 -4.90
C SER A 206 14.81 9.06 -5.11
N TYR A 207 15.65 9.13 -4.06
CA TYR A 207 17.09 9.41 -4.21
C TYR A 207 17.85 8.29 -4.92
N GLU A 208 17.35 7.05 -4.90
CA GLU A 208 18.03 5.91 -5.51
C GLU A 208 18.12 6.09 -7.03
N PHE A 209 17.16 6.80 -7.64
CA PHE A 209 17.20 7.12 -9.07
C PHE A 209 18.34 8.05 -9.44
N ASP A 210 18.69 8.99 -8.57
CA ASP A 210 19.88 9.83 -8.73
C ASP A 210 21.15 8.99 -8.54
N GLN A 211 21.19 8.10 -7.54
CA GLN A 211 22.36 7.25 -7.28
C GLN A 211 22.65 6.32 -8.44
N ASN A 212 21.61 5.76 -9.04
CA ASN A 212 21.68 4.79 -10.12
C ASN A 212 21.69 5.40 -11.52
N ASP A 213 21.51 6.72 -11.65
CA ASP A 213 21.34 7.43 -12.93
C ASP A 213 20.24 6.80 -13.80
N ASN A 214 19.15 6.35 -13.17
CA ASN A 214 18.12 5.52 -13.82
C ASN A 214 16.68 6.04 -13.65
N TRP A 215 16.45 7.35 -13.59
CA TRP A 215 15.08 7.91 -13.60
C TRP A 215 14.20 7.36 -14.73
N GLY A 216 14.79 7.13 -15.92
CA GLY A 216 14.08 6.52 -17.04
C GLY A 216 13.54 5.11 -16.76
N HIS A 217 14.12 4.36 -15.80
CA HIS A 217 13.59 3.07 -15.37
C HIS A 217 12.22 3.22 -14.70
N MET A 218 12.08 4.18 -13.78
CA MET A 218 10.79 4.47 -13.13
C MET A 218 9.78 5.06 -14.11
N GLU A 219 10.20 5.97 -14.99
CA GLU A 219 9.34 6.56 -16.02
C GLU A 219 8.74 5.48 -16.93
N ASN A 220 9.59 4.61 -17.51
CA ASN A 220 9.14 3.50 -18.35
C ASN A 220 8.26 2.50 -17.57
N PHE A 221 8.58 2.26 -16.29
CA PHE A 221 7.80 1.34 -15.46
C PHE A 221 6.39 1.86 -15.22
N ILE A 222 6.24 3.15 -14.89
CA ILE A 222 4.94 3.78 -14.69
C ILE A 222 4.16 3.88 -16.00
N GLU A 223 4.81 4.21 -17.12
CA GLU A 223 4.19 4.20 -18.45
C GLU A 223 3.60 2.83 -18.79
N ASN A 224 4.31 1.73 -18.47
CA ASN A 224 3.82 0.37 -18.68
C ASN A 224 2.67 -0.02 -17.73
N MET A 225 2.75 0.43 -16.47
CA MET A 225 1.81 0.04 -15.41
C MET A 225 0.52 0.86 -15.37
N ALA A 226 0.50 2.08 -15.91
CA ALA A 226 -0.63 2.99 -15.82
C ALA A 226 -1.67 2.78 -16.94
N GLY A 227 -2.87 3.32 -16.75
CA GLY A 227 -3.91 3.40 -17.79
C GLY A 227 -4.72 2.12 -18.03
N HIS A 228 -4.39 1.00 -17.39
CA HIS A 228 -5.17 -0.25 -17.48
C HIS A 228 -6.50 -0.14 -16.72
N GLU A 229 -7.63 -0.27 -17.42
CA GLU A 229 -8.98 -0.10 -16.86
C GLU A 229 -9.37 -1.20 -15.84
N ASP A 230 -8.72 -2.36 -15.89
CA ASP A 230 -8.95 -3.49 -15.00
C ASP A 230 -8.07 -3.44 -13.72
N VAL A 231 -7.21 -2.43 -13.60
CA VAL A 231 -6.36 -2.18 -12.44
C VAL A 231 -6.93 -1.05 -11.57
N TRP A 232 -6.99 -1.29 -10.26
CA TRP A 232 -7.27 -0.25 -9.27
C TRP A 232 -5.97 0.39 -8.77
N TYR A 233 -5.76 1.66 -9.12
CA TYR A 233 -4.63 2.46 -8.62
C TYR A 233 -5.03 3.10 -7.30
N ALA A 234 -4.39 2.69 -6.21
CA ALA A 234 -4.80 3.05 -4.86
C ALA A 234 -3.60 3.29 -3.94
N SER A 235 -3.80 4.08 -2.90
CA SER A 235 -2.84 4.16 -1.81
C SER A 235 -2.90 2.91 -0.91
N ASN A 236 -1.87 2.70 -0.10
CA ASN A 236 -1.84 1.60 0.88
C ASN A 236 -3.03 1.64 1.84
N GLY A 237 -3.36 2.82 2.37
CA GLY A 237 -4.50 3.04 3.25
C GLY A 237 -5.84 2.73 2.57
N GLU A 238 -6.03 3.12 1.31
CA GLU A 238 -7.24 2.77 0.55
C GLU A 238 -7.40 1.25 0.40
N ILE A 239 -6.31 0.54 0.08
CA ILE A 239 -6.31 -0.92 -0.03
C ILE A 239 -6.61 -1.56 1.31
N ARG A 240 -5.94 -1.12 2.39
CA ARG A 240 -6.16 -1.64 3.74
C ARG A 240 -7.61 -1.46 4.17
N GLU A 241 -8.18 -0.27 4.01
CA GLU A 241 -9.56 0.00 4.39
C GLU A 241 -10.57 -0.83 3.58
N TYR A 242 -10.31 -1.02 2.29
CA TYR A 242 -11.14 -1.85 1.43
C TYR A 242 -11.10 -3.32 1.85
N VAL A 243 -9.91 -3.87 2.08
CA VAL A 243 -9.76 -5.26 2.55
C VAL A 243 -10.40 -5.43 3.92
N GLN A 244 -10.28 -4.44 4.82
CA GLN A 244 -10.94 -4.47 6.12
C GLN A 244 -12.48 -4.40 5.99
N ALA A 245 -13.02 -3.66 5.01
CA ALA A 245 -14.45 -3.68 4.71
C ALA A 245 -14.92 -5.07 4.27
N TYR A 246 -14.19 -5.73 3.37
CA TYR A 246 -14.45 -7.12 2.98
C TYR A 246 -14.42 -8.08 4.18
N ARG A 247 -13.39 -7.98 5.04
CA ARG A 247 -13.25 -8.85 6.22
C ARG A 247 -14.37 -8.69 7.26
N ARG A 248 -15.07 -7.54 7.25
CA ARG A 248 -16.20 -7.26 8.16
C ARG A 248 -17.56 -7.70 7.61
N LEU A 249 -17.62 -8.22 6.39
CA LEU A 249 -18.87 -8.73 5.83
C LEU A 249 -19.46 -9.86 6.70
N VAL A 250 -20.79 -9.88 6.82
CA VAL A 250 -21.52 -10.86 7.61
C VAL A 250 -22.36 -11.72 6.68
N PHE A 251 -22.00 -13.00 6.58
CA PHE A 251 -22.63 -13.95 5.67
C PHE A 251 -23.77 -14.73 6.32
N SER A 252 -24.82 -15.02 5.56
CA SER A 252 -25.84 -15.97 6.01
C SER A 252 -25.28 -17.39 6.06
N VAL A 253 -25.71 -18.18 7.04
CA VAL A 253 -25.24 -19.57 7.22
C VAL A 253 -25.56 -20.45 6.00
N ASP A 254 -26.63 -20.13 5.27
CA ASP A 254 -27.01 -20.84 4.05
C ASP A 254 -26.25 -20.36 2.79
N GLY A 255 -25.34 -19.38 2.92
CA GLY A 255 -24.48 -18.90 1.84
C GLY A 255 -25.19 -18.16 0.72
N LYS A 256 -26.40 -17.63 0.96
CA LYS A 256 -27.21 -16.96 -0.08
C LYS A 256 -27.18 -15.44 0.00
N THR A 257 -26.92 -14.87 1.17
CA THR A 257 -26.90 -13.42 1.36
C THR A 257 -25.70 -12.98 2.17
N VAL A 258 -25.35 -11.72 2.01
CA VAL A 258 -24.24 -11.08 2.70
C VAL A 258 -24.65 -9.66 3.08
N TYR A 259 -24.38 -9.29 4.33
CA TYR A 259 -24.59 -7.95 4.86
C TYR A 259 -23.26 -7.21 4.99
N ASN A 260 -23.23 -5.95 4.54
CA ASN A 260 -22.06 -5.08 4.66
C ASN A 260 -22.28 -4.03 5.75
N PRO A 261 -21.66 -4.18 6.93
CA PRO A 261 -21.76 -3.20 8.02
C PRO A 261 -20.85 -1.99 7.85
N SER A 262 -20.00 -1.96 6.81
CA SER A 262 -19.02 -0.89 6.61
C SER A 262 -19.58 0.29 5.81
N ALA A 263 -18.79 1.37 5.72
CA ALA A 263 -19.08 2.53 4.88
C ALA A 263 -18.57 2.41 3.43
N VAL A 264 -17.99 1.26 3.06
CA VAL A 264 -17.35 1.04 1.75
C VAL A 264 -18.15 0.03 0.96
N CYS A 265 -18.44 0.29 -0.32
CA CYS A 265 -19.05 -0.72 -1.20
C CYS A 265 -18.03 -1.83 -1.51
N VAL A 266 -18.40 -3.09 -1.30
CA VAL A 266 -17.50 -4.24 -1.50
C VAL A 266 -17.95 -5.08 -2.69
N SER A 267 -17.00 -5.48 -3.53
CA SER A 267 -17.24 -6.33 -4.69
C SER A 267 -16.88 -7.78 -4.38
N LEU A 268 -17.77 -8.72 -4.73
CA LEU A 268 -17.61 -10.15 -4.51
C LEU A 268 -17.77 -10.93 -5.81
N GLY A 269 -16.94 -11.96 -6.02
CA GLY A 269 -17.04 -12.86 -7.16
C GLY A 269 -16.37 -14.20 -6.91
N GLY A 270 -16.02 -14.91 -8.00
CA GLY A 270 -15.36 -16.21 -7.92
C GLY A 270 -14.13 -16.32 -8.83
N THR A 271 -13.35 -17.39 -8.65
CA THR A 271 -12.17 -17.67 -9.48
C THR A 271 -12.57 -18.09 -10.89
N PHE A 272 -13.64 -18.88 -11.04
CA PHE A 272 -14.06 -19.47 -12.31
C PHE A 272 -15.26 -18.76 -12.97
N THR A 273 -15.63 -17.57 -12.50
CA THR A 273 -16.70 -16.74 -13.09
C THR A 273 -16.23 -15.31 -13.33
N LYS A 274 -16.74 -14.66 -14.38
CA LYS A 274 -16.56 -13.21 -14.60
C LYS A 274 -17.63 -12.37 -13.92
N GLU A 275 -18.72 -13.00 -13.48
CA GLU A 275 -19.79 -12.33 -12.76
C GLU A 275 -19.29 -11.90 -11.38
N TYR A 276 -19.75 -10.72 -10.95
CA TYR A 276 -19.54 -10.20 -9.62
C TYR A 276 -20.80 -9.49 -9.15
N ILE A 277 -20.92 -9.33 -7.83
CA ILE A 277 -21.91 -8.47 -7.21
C ILE A 277 -21.22 -7.37 -6.45
N GLU A 278 -21.97 -6.30 -6.20
CA GLU A 278 -21.60 -5.27 -5.24
C GLU A 278 -22.50 -5.38 -4.02
N VAL A 279 -21.91 -5.21 -2.84
CA VAL A 279 -22.60 -5.16 -1.56
C VAL A 279 -22.45 -3.72 -1.04
N PRO A 280 -23.43 -2.83 -1.28
CA PRO A 280 -23.34 -1.44 -0.88
C PRO A 280 -23.22 -1.28 0.63
N ALA A 281 -22.64 -0.16 1.06
CA ALA A 281 -22.49 0.20 2.47
C ALA A 281 -23.84 0.14 3.20
N GLY A 282 -23.87 -0.54 4.35
CA GLY A 282 -25.06 -0.70 5.19
C GLY A 282 -26.18 -1.56 4.60
N GLN A 283 -25.93 -2.31 3.52
CA GLN A 283 -26.96 -3.10 2.81
C GLN A 283 -26.67 -4.59 2.81
N THR A 284 -27.71 -5.37 2.50
CA THR A 284 -27.64 -6.82 2.27
C THR A 284 -27.82 -7.10 0.79
N ALA A 285 -26.95 -7.94 0.22
CA ALA A 285 -27.04 -8.41 -1.16
C ALA A 285 -27.24 -9.93 -1.22
N LYS A 286 -27.71 -10.43 -2.36
CA LYS A 286 -27.75 -11.86 -2.68
C LYS A 286 -26.45 -12.28 -3.35
N LEU A 287 -25.87 -13.38 -2.91
CA LEU A 287 -24.66 -13.97 -3.50
C LEU A 287 -24.96 -14.63 -4.85
N ILE A 288 -23.93 -14.69 -5.70
CA ILE A 288 -23.97 -15.45 -6.95
C ILE A 288 -24.02 -16.95 -6.58
N PRO A 289 -24.91 -17.74 -7.22
CA PRO A 289 -24.97 -19.18 -6.99
C PRO A 289 -23.62 -19.87 -7.19
N PRO A 290 -23.30 -20.95 -6.45
CA PRO A 290 -22.09 -21.72 -6.66
C PRO A 290 -22.00 -22.29 -8.09
N VAL A 291 -20.77 -22.45 -8.59
CA VAL A 291 -20.49 -23.07 -9.90
C VAL A 291 -19.97 -24.50 -9.69
N GLU A 292 -20.42 -25.45 -10.51
CA GLU A 292 -19.87 -26.81 -10.54
C GLU A 292 -18.46 -26.81 -11.16
N MET A 293 -17.53 -27.48 -10.48
CA MET A 293 -16.15 -27.75 -10.91
C MET A 293 -15.94 -29.22 -11.24
#